data_AF-A0A3B8RG45-F1
#
_entry.id   AF-A0A3B8RG45-F1
#
_cell.length_a   1.000
_cell.length_b   1.000
_cell.length_c   1.000
_cell.angle_alpha   90.00
_cell.angle_beta   90.00
_cell.angle_gamma   90.00
#
_symmetry.space_group_name_H-M   'P 1'
#
loop_
_entity.id
_entity.type
_entity.pdbx_description
1 polymer ?
#
loop_
_entity_poly.entity_id
_entity_poly.type
_entity_poly.pdbx_seq_one_letter_code
_entity_poly.pdbx_strand_id
1 'polypeptide(L)'
;ALLFLLPRLSALRMSSKIDSVRHSLTVRLPSLIDLWVIGLESGQAPSVALLGALHQNSHPAFAVLRYRLRRDIEGGLSLVESITKLGNALSIPSFCSLSQLIGIAVTQGGPIAERLKQFAEQSRHDTFLAAENDAMKAPLRLLAPLVTLIFPSTFIVLLFPVFYQLNMEFSR
;
A
#
# COMPACT_ATOMS: atom_id res chain seq x y z
N ALA A 1 29.93 17.56 -15.59
CA ALA A 1 29.49 16.18 -15.35
C ALA A 1 28.57 16.05 -14.12
N LEU A 2 28.88 16.65 -12.96
CA LEU A 2 28.06 16.54 -11.74
C LEU A 2 26.67 17.20 -11.81
N LEU A 3 26.52 18.30 -12.57
CA LEU A 3 25.27 19.07 -12.66
C LEU A 3 24.12 18.35 -13.38
N PHE A 4 24.43 17.28 -14.13
CA PHE A 4 23.46 16.51 -14.92
C PHE A 4 22.86 15.31 -14.16
N LEU A 5 23.35 15.02 -12.95
CA LEU A 5 22.88 13.92 -12.09
C LEU A 5 21.83 14.34 -11.05
N LEU A 6 21.70 15.64 -10.79
CA LEU A 6 20.71 16.21 -9.85
C LEU A 6 19.24 15.89 -10.19
N PRO A 7 18.79 15.82 -11.47
CA PRO A 7 17.39 15.53 -11.79
C PRO A 7 16.93 14.13 -11.36
N ARG A 8 17.87 13.18 -11.23
CA ARG A 8 17.56 11.80 -10.81
C ARG A 8 17.27 11.70 -9.32
N LEU A 9 17.83 12.59 -8.48
CA LEU A 9 17.57 12.60 -7.04
C LEU A 9 16.21 13.26 -6.71
N SER A 10 15.77 14.26 -7.47
CA SER A 10 14.43 14.85 -7.32
C SER A 10 13.31 13.89 -7.73
N ALA A 11 13.56 13.03 -8.73
CA ALA A 11 12.61 12.00 -9.16
C ALA A 11 12.34 10.94 -8.08
N LEU A 12 13.37 10.54 -7.33
CA LEU A 12 13.24 9.57 -6.23
C LEU A 12 12.43 10.12 -5.05
N ARG A 13 12.54 11.42 -4.76
CA ARG A 13 11.74 12.08 -3.71
C ARG A 13 10.26 12.17 -4.09
N MET A 14 9.94 12.35 -5.37
CA MET A 14 8.55 12.47 -5.84
C MET A 14 7.80 11.13 -5.79
N SER A 15 8.44 10.01 -6.14
CA SER A 15 7.82 8.68 -6.05
C SER A 15 7.40 8.34 -4.62
N SER A 16 8.29 8.56 -3.65
CA SER A 16 8.03 8.23 -2.24
C SER A 16 6.78 8.92 -1.66
N LYS A 17 6.48 10.15 -2.12
CA LYS A 17 5.31 10.89 -1.66
C LYS A 17 4.01 10.36 -2.26
N ILE A 18 4.03 9.94 -3.53
CA ILE A 18 2.88 9.31 -4.17
C ILE A 18 2.61 7.95 -3.53
N ASP A 19 3.66 7.18 -3.26
CA ASP A 19 3.54 5.86 -2.63
C ASP A 19 3.02 5.97 -1.19
N SER A 20 3.44 6.99 -0.44
CA SER A 20 2.90 7.29 0.89
C SER A 20 1.41 7.64 0.86
N VAL A 21 0.97 8.42 -0.13
CA VAL A 21 -0.46 8.75 -0.31
C VAL A 21 -1.25 7.51 -0.69
N ARG A 22 -0.77 6.71 -1.65
CA ARG A 22 -1.40 5.43 -2.04
C ARG A 22 -1.56 4.51 -0.85
N HIS A 23 -0.48 4.32 -0.09
CA HIS A 23 -0.49 3.49 1.11
C HIS A 23 -1.49 4.01 2.14
N SER A 24 -1.50 5.33 2.40
CA SER A 24 -2.46 5.95 3.33
C SER A 24 -3.91 5.74 2.90
N LEU A 25 -4.18 5.76 1.59
CA LEU A 25 -5.50 5.50 1.04
C LEU A 25 -5.91 4.04 1.16
N THR A 26 -4.99 3.10 0.89
CA THR A 26 -5.25 1.66 1.03
C THR A 26 -5.56 1.30 2.48
N VAL A 27 -4.72 1.73 3.43
CA VAL A 27 -4.89 1.43 4.86
C VAL A 27 -6.18 2.01 5.44
N ARG A 28 -6.59 3.20 4.96
CA ARG A 28 -7.79 3.88 5.45
C ARG A 28 -9.05 3.53 4.67
N LEU A 29 -8.95 2.79 3.57
CA LEU A 29 -10.08 2.42 2.74
C LEU A 29 -11.19 1.69 3.53
N PRO A 30 -10.91 0.72 4.42
CA PRO A 30 -11.95 0.07 5.21
C PRO A 30 -12.76 1.07 6.05
N SER A 31 -12.08 2.02 6.71
CA SER A 31 -12.75 3.04 7.53
C SER A 31 -13.65 3.97 6.72
N LEU A 32 -13.29 4.25 5.47
CA LEU A 32 -14.15 5.02 4.57
C LEU A 32 -15.40 4.21 4.18
N ILE A 33 -15.24 2.91 3.95
CA ILE A 33 -16.32 2.02 3.58
C ILE A 33 -17.31 1.86 4.75
N ASP A 34 -16.83 1.78 5.99
CA ASP A 34 -17.71 1.73 7.17
C ASP A 34 -18.60 2.98 7.25
N LEU A 35 -18.04 4.18 7.06
CA LEU A 35 -18.81 5.44 7.01
C LEU A 35 -19.78 5.47 5.83
N TRP A 36 -19.39 4.88 4.70
CA TRP A 36 -20.25 4.81 3.53
C TRP A 36 -21.44 3.88 3.74
N VAL A 37 -21.22 2.73 4.38
CA VAL A 37 -22.26 1.79 4.78
C VAL A 37 -23.30 2.46 5.67
N ILE A 38 -22.89 3.27 6.66
CA ILE A 38 -23.83 4.02 7.51
C ILE A 38 -24.75 4.93 6.67
N GLY A 39 -24.17 5.63 5.68
CA GLY A 39 -24.96 6.46 4.76
C GLY A 39 -25.95 5.64 3.94
N LEU A 40 -25.54 4.47 3.44
CA LEU A 40 -26.41 3.56 2.69
C LEU A 40 -27.55 3.00 3.54
N GLU A 41 -27.26 2.59 4.79
CA GLU A 41 -28.26 2.09 5.74
C GLU A 41 -29.28 3.17 6.13
N SER A 42 -28.87 4.43 6.10
CA SER A 42 -29.78 5.58 6.28
C SER A 42 -30.67 5.88 5.05
N GLY A 43 -30.58 5.07 3.98
CA GLY A 43 -31.37 5.22 2.76
C GLY A 43 -30.82 6.25 1.77
N GLN A 44 -29.58 6.73 1.94
CA GLN A 44 -28.97 7.65 0.98
C GLN A 44 -28.60 6.92 -0.31
N ALA A 45 -28.68 7.64 -1.44
CA ALA A 45 -28.14 7.15 -2.70
C ALA A 45 -26.63 6.86 -2.57
N PRO A 46 -26.08 5.82 -3.22
CA PRO A 46 -24.69 5.42 -3.04
C PRO A 46 -23.65 6.51 -3.29
N SER A 47 -23.85 7.34 -4.31
CA SER A 47 -22.98 8.48 -4.62
C SER A 47 -22.99 9.54 -3.51
N VAL A 48 -24.16 9.87 -2.98
CA VAL A 48 -24.35 10.86 -1.91
C VAL A 48 -23.71 10.35 -0.62
N ALA A 49 -23.98 9.09 -0.26
CA ALA A 49 -23.42 8.45 0.92
C ALA A 49 -21.88 8.41 0.89
N LEU A 50 -21.27 8.13 -0.27
CA LEU A 50 -19.82 8.13 -0.42
C LEU A 50 -19.23 9.54 -0.26
N LEU A 51 -19.85 10.55 -0.86
CA LEU A 51 -19.40 11.93 -0.72
C LEU A 51 -19.54 12.42 0.73
N GLY A 52 -20.60 12.03 1.43
CA GLY A 52 -20.79 12.28 2.86
C GLY A 52 -19.72 11.61 3.72
N ALA A 53 -19.39 10.34 3.45
CA ALA A 53 -18.33 9.62 4.13
C ALA A 53 -16.94 10.26 3.90
N LEU A 54 -16.65 10.68 2.66
CA LEU A 54 -15.43 11.42 2.31
C LEU A 54 -15.37 12.82 2.92
N HIS A 55 -16.51 13.43 3.23
CA HIS A 55 -16.56 14.74 3.88
C HIS A 55 -16.27 14.62 5.39
N GLN A 56 -16.82 13.60 6.05
CA GLN A 56 -16.56 13.31 7.46
C GLN A 56 -15.10 12.94 7.70
N ASN A 57 -14.43 12.31 6.73
CA ASN A 57 -13.02 11.98 6.85
C ASN A 57 -12.12 13.21 6.57
N SER A 58 -11.50 13.74 7.62
CA SER A 58 -10.65 14.95 7.55
C SER A 58 -9.24 14.69 6.98
N HIS A 59 -8.90 13.45 6.64
CA HIS A 59 -7.55 13.13 6.19
C HIS A 59 -7.24 13.76 4.81
N PRO A 60 -6.09 14.41 4.62
CA PRO A 60 -5.77 15.14 3.38
C PRO A 60 -5.74 14.24 2.14
N ALA A 61 -5.40 12.96 2.30
CA ALA A 61 -5.43 12.00 1.18
C ALA A 61 -6.84 11.86 0.58
N PHE A 62 -7.90 11.94 1.39
CA PHE A 62 -9.28 11.84 0.91
C PHE A 62 -9.82 13.16 0.34
N ALA A 63 -9.18 14.29 0.62
CA ALA A 63 -9.63 15.58 0.09
C ALA A 63 -9.57 15.62 -1.45
N VAL A 64 -8.51 15.05 -2.03
CA VAL A 64 -8.34 14.97 -3.49
C VAL A 64 -9.37 14.01 -4.11
N LEU A 65 -9.59 12.84 -3.48
CA LEU A 65 -10.61 11.88 -3.91
C LEU A 65 -12.01 12.49 -3.88
N ARG A 66 -12.36 13.18 -2.80
CA ARG A 66 -13.65 13.87 -2.65
C ARG A 66 -13.88 14.88 -3.77
N TYR A 67 -12.90 15.74 -4.04
CA TYR A 67 -13.00 16.73 -5.11
C TYR A 67 -13.19 16.05 -6.47
N ARG A 68 -12.42 15.00 -6.76
CA ARG A 68 -12.46 14.32 -8.05
C ARG A 68 -13.73 13.50 -8.26
N LEU A 69 -14.15 12.72 -7.27
CA LEU A 69 -15.41 11.97 -7.30
C LEU A 69 -16.60 12.90 -7.45
N ARG A 70 -16.64 13.99 -6.68
CA ARG A 70 -17.71 14.98 -6.77
C ARG A 70 -17.78 15.55 -8.18
N ARG A 71 -16.65 15.97 -8.74
CA ARG A 71 -16.58 16.51 -10.10
C ARG A 71 -17.01 15.49 -11.16
N ASP A 72 -16.57 14.23 -11.06
CA ASP A 72 -16.94 13.20 -12.03
C ASP A 72 -18.46 12.92 -11.96
N ILE A 73 -19.03 12.80 -10.74
CA ILE A 73 -20.48 12.55 -10.53
C ILE A 73 -21.33 13.75 -10.96
N GLU A 74 -20.97 14.97 -10.58
CA GLU A 74 -21.65 16.20 -11.04
C GLU A 74 -21.52 16.39 -12.56
N GLY A 75 -20.44 15.87 -13.15
CA GLY A 75 -20.22 15.82 -14.60
C GLY A 75 -20.96 14.70 -15.32
N GLY A 76 -21.77 13.89 -14.61
CA GLY A 76 -22.61 12.84 -15.18
C GLY A 76 -21.95 11.47 -15.33
N LEU A 77 -20.70 11.27 -14.85
CA LEU A 77 -20.13 9.92 -14.80
C LEU A 77 -20.85 9.09 -13.74
N SER A 78 -21.02 7.80 -14.02
CA SER A 78 -21.54 6.87 -13.01
C SER A 78 -20.55 6.73 -11.85
N LEU A 79 -21.07 6.34 -10.68
CA LEU A 79 -20.24 6.08 -9.50
C LEU A 79 -19.18 5.00 -9.78
N VAL A 80 -19.57 3.93 -10.48
CA VAL A 80 -18.70 2.80 -10.82
C VAL A 80 -17.56 3.24 -11.73
N GLU A 81 -17.86 4.00 -12.78
CA GLU A 81 -16.85 4.54 -13.70
C GLU A 81 -15.92 5.50 -12.99
N SER A 82 -16.45 6.37 -12.13
CA SER A 82 -15.68 7.36 -11.38
C SER A 82 -14.66 6.67 -10.46
N ILE A 83 -15.09 5.66 -9.69
CA ILE A 83 -14.21 4.87 -8.81
C ILE A 83 -13.20 4.08 -9.64
N THR A 84 -13.61 3.46 -10.76
CA THR A 84 -12.70 2.72 -11.65
C THR A 84 -11.62 3.63 -12.22
N LYS A 85 -11.99 4.81 -12.70
CA LYS A 85 -11.05 5.83 -13.23
C LYS A 85 -10.06 6.29 -12.16
N LEU A 86 -10.51 6.44 -10.92
CA LEU A 86 -9.65 6.76 -9.77
C LEU A 86 -8.70 5.62 -9.41
N GLY A 87 -9.19 4.38 -9.35
CA GLY A 87 -8.38 3.20 -9.09
C GLY A 87 -7.26 3.05 -10.12
N ASN A 88 -7.58 3.23 -11.40
CA ASN A 88 -6.61 3.20 -12.49
C ASN A 88 -5.59 4.34 -12.41
N ALA A 89 -6.05 5.58 -12.16
CA ALA A 89 -5.17 6.75 -12.07
C ALA A 89 -4.23 6.70 -10.86
N LEU A 90 -4.69 6.16 -9.73
CA LEU A 90 -3.88 6.02 -8.52
C LEU A 90 -3.09 4.71 -8.49
N SER A 91 -3.41 3.75 -9.37
CA SER A 91 -2.86 2.39 -9.38
C SER A 91 -3.02 1.67 -8.04
N ILE A 92 -4.21 1.80 -7.43
CA ILE A 92 -4.54 1.16 -6.15
C ILE A 92 -5.50 -0.01 -6.43
N PRO A 93 -5.04 -1.27 -6.33
CA PRO A 93 -5.84 -2.45 -6.67
C PRO A 93 -7.18 -2.52 -5.91
N SER A 94 -7.18 -2.16 -4.62
CA SER A 94 -8.38 -2.20 -3.78
C SER A 94 -9.50 -1.31 -4.30
N PHE A 95 -9.20 -0.17 -4.94
CA PHE A 95 -10.23 0.68 -5.57
C PHE A 95 -10.82 0.05 -6.83
N CYS A 96 -10.02 -0.67 -7.62
CA CYS A 96 -10.52 -1.40 -8.78
C CYS A 96 -11.41 -2.58 -8.36
N SER A 97 -11.01 -3.33 -7.32
CA SER A 97 -11.84 -4.40 -6.76
C SER A 97 -13.16 -3.86 -6.19
N LEU A 98 -13.09 -2.70 -5.51
CA LEU A 98 -14.27 -2.03 -4.98
C LEU A 98 -15.24 -1.60 -6.10
N SER A 99 -14.74 -1.02 -7.20
CA SER A 99 -15.62 -0.61 -8.31
C SER A 99 -16.31 -1.80 -8.98
N GLN A 100 -15.61 -2.93 -9.14
CA GLN A 100 -16.19 -4.17 -9.65
C GLN A 100 -17.31 -4.69 -8.75
N LEU A 101 -17.08 -4.72 -7.44
CA LEU A 101 -18.08 -5.12 -6.45
C LEU A 101 -19.33 -4.22 -6.52
N ILE A 102 -19.15 -2.91 -6.62
CA ILE A 102 -20.27 -1.97 -6.72
C ILE A 102 -21.02 -2.15 -8.04
N GLY A 103 -20.32 -2.32 -9.16
CA GLY A 103 -20.95 -2.53 -10.47
C GLY A 103 -21.88 -3.73 -10.46
N ILE A 104 -21.43 -4.85 -9.87
CA ILE A 104 -22.23 -6.06 -9.67
C ILE A 104 -23.40 -5.79 -8.70
N ALA A 105 -23.16 -5.06 -7.62
CA ALA A 105 -24.18 -4.86 -6.59
C ALA A 105 -25.32 -3.92 -7.02
N VAL A 106 -24.99 -2.87 -7.78
CA VAL A 106 -25.95 -1.93 -8.36
C VAL A 106 -26.80 -2.61 -9.44
N THR A 107 -26.20 -3.45 -10.29
CA THR A 107 -26.94 -4.14 -11.38
C THR A 107 -27.84 -5.26 -10.89
N GLN A 108 -27.46 -5.96 -9.80
CA GLN A 108 -28.22 -7.10 -9.27
C GLN A 108 -29.26 -6.72 -8.22
N GLY A 109 -29.37 -5.44 -7.82
CA GLY A 109 -30.33 -4.99 -6.80
C GLY A 109 -30.15 -5.61 -5.42
N GLY A 110 -28.98 -6.21 -5.14
CA GLY A 110 -28.67 -6.85 -3.86
C GLY A 110 -28.31 -5.84 -2.76
N PRO A 111 -28.17 -6.28 -1.49
CA PRO A 111 -27.80 -5.41 -0.39
C PRO A 111 -26.35 -4.92 -0.53
N ILE A 112 -26.17 -3.75 -1.16
CA ILE A 112 -24.86 -3.11 -1.40
C ILE A 112 -24.11 -2.91 -0.07
N ALA A 113 -24.82 -2.52 0.99
CA ALA A 113 -24.27 -2.31 2.32
C ALA A 113 -23.59 -3.57 2.90
N GLU A 114 -24.23 -4.73 2.78
CA GLU A 114 -23.68 -6.00 3.31
C GLU A 114 -22.40 -6.42 2.58
N ARG A 115 -22.39 -6.30 1.24
CA ARG A 115 -21.19 -6.61 0.45
C ARG A 115 -20.05 -5.62 0.73
N LEU A 116 -20.36 -4.35 0.95
CA LEU A 116 -19.37 -3.37 1.37
C LEU A 116 -18.78 -3.67 2.75
N LYS A 117 -19.59 -4.13 3.72
CA LYS A 117 -19.09 -4.59 5.03
C LYS A 117 -18.12 -5.76 4.88
N GLN A 118 -18.49 -6.77 4.10
CA GLN A 118 -17.62 -7.92 3.84
C GLN A 118 -16.31 -7.50 3.18
N PHE A 119 -16.36 -6.58 2.21
CA PHE A 119 -15.16 -6.03 1.59
C PHE A 119 -14.30 -5.23 2.57
N ALA A 120 -14.90 -4.45 3.47
CA ALA A 120 -14.17 -3.71 4.48
C ALA A 120 -13.42 -4.65 5.44
N GLU A 121 -14.05 -5.74 5.88
CA GLU A 121 -13.40 -6.77 6.70
C GLU A 121 -12.25 -7.45 5.96
N GLN A 122 -12.46 -7.84 4.71
CA GLN A 122 -11.38 -8.42 3.89
C GLN A 122 -10.21 -7.44 3.74
N SER A 123 -10.49 -6.18 3.44
CA SER A 123 -9.45 -5.16 3.27
C SER A 123 -8.72 -4.83 4.58
N ARG A 124 -9.40 -4.94 5.75
CA ARG A 124 -8.73 -4.88 7.06
C ARG A 124 -7.77 -6.05 7.23
N HIS A 125 -8.21 -7.26 6.91
CA HIS A 125 -7.41 -8.46 7.02
C HIS A 125 -6.17 -8.39 6.10
N ASP A 126 -6.33 -7.96 4.85
CA ASP A 126 -5.23 -7.78 3.90
C ASP A 126 -4.20 -6.76 4.41
N THR A 127 -4.67 -5.67 5.03
CA THR A 127 -3.80 -4.65 5.62
C THR A 127 -3.01 -5.21 6.81
N PHE A 128 -3.66 -6.03 7.64
CA PHE A 128 -3.01 -6.71 8.77
C PHE A 128 -1.94 -7.70 8.27
N LEU A 129 -2.26 -8.54 7.29
CA LEU A 129 -1.33 -9.48 6.68
C LEU A 129 -0.14 -8.76 6.01
N ALA A 130 -0.37 -7.61 5.38
CA ALA A 130 0.71 -6.80 4.80
C ALA A 130 1.68 -6.30 5.89
N ALA A 131 1.15 -5.84 7.02
CA ALA A 131 1.96 -5.42 8.16
C ALA A 131 2.72 -6.60 8.81
N GLU A 132 2.08 -7.75 8.93
CA GLU A 132 2.68 -8.97 9.45
C GLU A 132 3.82 -9.47 8.55
N ASN A 133 3.62 -9.50 7.23
CA ASN A 133 4.68 -9.85 6.28
C ASN A 133 5.88 -8.92 6.34
N ASP A 134 5.68 -7.63 6.62
CA ASP A 134 6.78 -6.69 6.84
C ASP A 134 7.50 -6.94 8.17
N ALA A 135 6.79 -7.37 9.22
CA ALA A 135 7.39 -7.79 10.48
C ALA A 135 8.18 -9.11 10.33
N MET A 136 7.69 -10.07 9.53
CA MET A 136 8.38 -11.35 9.27
C MET A 136 9.68 -11.21 8.46
N LYS A 137 9.98 -10.03 7.90
CA LYS A 137 11.30 -9.73 7.29
C LYS A 137 12.37 -9.37 8.33
N ALA A 138 12.00 -9.11 9.59
CA ALA A 138 12.94 -8.76 10.66
C ALA A 138 13.98 -9.85 10.96
N PRO A 139 13.66 -11.16 11.03
CA PRO A 139 14.63 -12.20 11.34
C PRO A 139 15.70 -12.36 10.25
N LEU A 140 15.33 -12.25 8.98
CA LEU A 140 16.27 -12.33 7.85
C LEU A 140 17.25 -11.15 7.82
N ARG A 141 16.81 -9.95 8.24
CA ARG A 141 17.71 -8.78 8.40
C ARG A 141 18.69 -8.94 9.56
N LEU A 142 18.38 -9.75 10.57
CA LEU A 142 19.29 -10.08 11.68
C LEU A 142 20.33 -11.15 11.30
N LEU A 143 20.05 -11.99 10.29
CA LEU A 143 21.02 -12.98 9.79
C LEU A 143 22.17 -12.34 9.00
N ALA A 144 21.92 -11.25 8.27
CA ALA A 144 22.96 -10.59 7.49
C ALA A 144 24.16 -10.09 8.33
N PRO A 145 23.99 -9.33 9.43
CA PRO A 145 25.08 -8.97 10.32
C PRO A 145 25.80 -10.18 10.92
N LEU A 146 25.05 -11.23 11.26
CA LEU A 146 25.58 -12.43 11.89
C LEU A 146 26.55 -13.19 10.96
N VAL A 147 26.17 -13.33 9.68
CA VAL A 147 27.02 -13.93 8.64
C VAL A 147 28.24 -13.04 8.36
N THR A 148 28.05 -11.72 8.27
CA THR A 148 29.17 -10.77 8.05
C THR A 148 30.18 -10.77 9.21
N LEU A 149 29.78 -11.14 10.43
CA LEU A 149 30.69 -11.20 11.58
C LEU A 149 31.36 -12.58 11.75
N ILE A 150 30.63 -13.67 11.50
CA ILE A 150 31.16 -15.03 11.65
C ILE A 150 32.10 -15.40 10.51
N PHE A 151 31.78 -15.02 9.27
CA PHE A 151 32.57 -15.35 8.09
C PHE A 151 34.04 -14.88 8.16
N PRO A 152 34.37 -13.62 8.54
CA PRO A 152 35.76 -13.21 8.72
C PRO A 152 36.43 -13.92 9.90
N SER A 153 35.69 -14.18 10.99
CA SER A 153 36.22 -14.88 12.16
C SER A 153 36.63 -16.32 11.83
N THR A 154 35.82 -17.05 11.07
CA THR A 154 36.13 -18.43 10.68
C THR A 154 37.28 -18.49 9.68
N PHE A 155 37.37 -17.53 8.75
CA PHE A 155 38.49 -17.43 7.82
C PHE A 155 39.83 -17.21 8.53
N ILE A 156 39.86 -16.34 9.55
CA ILE A 156 41.07 -16.10 10.35
C ILE A 156 41.54 -17.38 11.05
N VAL A 157 40.62 -18.12 11.67
CA VAL A 157 40.96 -19.37 12.38
C VAL A 157 41.45 -20.46 11.43
N LEU A 158 40.83 -20.59 10.25
CA LEU A 158 41.20 -21.61 9.27
C LEU A 158 42.51 -21.29 8.53
N LEU A 159 42.78 -20.03 8.21
CA LEU A 159 44.00 -19.63 7.51
C LEU A 159 45.24 -19.60 8.42
N PHE A 160 45.05 -19.36 9.73
CA PHE A 160 46.14 -19.28 10.70
C PHE A 160 47.14 -20.47 10.65
N PRO A 161 46.72 -21.75 10.73
CA PRO A 161 47.65 -22.88 10.67
C PRO A 161 48.32 -23.04 9.30
N VAL A 162 47.61 -22.73 8.21
CA VAL A 162 48.14 -22.82 6.85
C VAL A 162 49.29 -21.82 6.64
N PHE A 163 49.10 -20.58 7.10
CA PHE A 163 50.17 -19.58 7.05
C PHE A 163 51.35 -19.91 7.96
N TYR A 164 51.10 -20.51 9.12
CA TYR A 164 52.16 -20.94 10.03
C TYR A 164 53.01 -22.06 9.43
N GLN A 165 52.38 -23.05 8.78
CA GLN A 165 53.09 -24.16 8.13
C GLN A 165 53.93 -23.68 6.94
N LEU A 166 53.37 -22.81 6.08
CA LEU A 166 54.10 -22.27 4.92
C LEU A 166 55.31 -21.42 5.31
N ASN A 167 55.20 -20.61 6.38
CA ASN A 167 56.35 -19.82 6.87
C ASN A 167 57.46 -20.70 7.46
N MET A 168 57.11 -21.82 8.10
CA MET A 168 58.12 -22.74 8.62
C MET A 168 58.87 -23.48 7.51
N GLU A 169 58.18 -23.80 6.42
CA GLU A 169 58.76 -24.48 5.27
C GLU A 169 59.68 -23.56 4.45
N PHE A 170 59.41 -22.25 4.41
CA PHE A 170 60.25 -21.27 3.72
C PHE A 170 61.51 -20.87 4.50
N SER A 171 61.57 -21.16 5.81
CA SER A 171 62.69 -20.78 6.68
C SER A 171 63.74 -21.90 6.85
N ARG A 172 63.65 -22.97 6.06
CA ARG A 172 64.57 -24.11 6.04
C ARG A 172 65.31 -24.18 4.71
#